data_AF-A0A947UP79-F1
#
_entry.id   AF-A0A947UP79-F1
#
_cell.length_a   1.000
_cell.length_b   1.000
_cell.length_c   1.000
_cell.angle_alpha   90.00
_cell.angle_beta   90.00
_cell.angle_gamma   90.00
#
_symmetry.space_group_name_H-M   'P 1'
#
loop_
_entity.id
_entity.type
_entity.pdbx_description
1 polymer ?
#
loop_
_entity_poly.entity_id
_entity_poly.type
_entity_poly.pdbx_seq_one_letter_code
_entity_poly.pdbx_strand_id
1 'polypeptide(L)'
;MSSEIFYELYRKLAGARSEPTKCLAVVDELAKVCRDSGKAASSTDELLADADNCLHEVAESSILFAAAVSRWLTVDEDVELAKALVHKASVRHLQQPAAESYGLSNIEETRAILTACRLCTLSAAPAVSLGWTLSLTISHPTSDKTRQAVEHLLQYHVDEFPWTTRQLLSSEDSPFKSLEKAHEALAALEEQEAWLEGLPKLREFAMTPEMRLTLSGLKRSEHRAIHRRSRETSVLAQIFTTQHFKYANKTAVEFVVGDKVQETTLEMSPYSLSVELPLSERTDPGSGAARRRGLWRGAPQ
;
A
#
# COMPACT_ATOMS: atom_id res chain seq x y z
N MET A 1 4.96 -20.44 -23.89
CA MET A 1 4.50 -19.36 -24.78
C MET A 1 3.96 -18.14 -24.03
N SER A 2 3.43 -18.26 -22.78
CA SER A 2 3.01 -17.09 -21.98
C SER A 2 4.16 -16.16 -21.59
N SER A 3 5.29 -16.73 -21.13
CA SER A 3 6.43 -15.97 -20.60
C SER A 3 7.09 -14.98 -21.58
N GLU A 4 7.20 -15.33 -22.87
CA GLU A 4 7.77 -14.42 -23.89
C GLU A 4 6.86 -13.20 -24.13
N ILE A 5 5.54 -13.39 -24.11
CA ILE A 5 4.55 -12.31 -24.28
C ILE A 5 4.63 -11.33 -23.10
N PHE A 6 4.70 -11.85 -21.86
CA PHE A 6 4.87 -10.99 -20.68
C PHE A 6 6.21 -10.26 -20.68
N TYR A 7 7.27 -10.89 -21.19
CA TYR A 7 8.57 -10.22 -21.32
C TYR A 7 8.56 -9.08 -22.36
N GLU A 8 7.87 -9.25 -23.49
CA GLU A 8 7.67 -8.16 -24.46
C GLU A 8 6.80 -7.03 -23.89
N LEU A 9 5.73 -7.36 -23.17
CA LEU A 9 4.90 -6.37 -22.47
C LEU A 9 5.68 -5.59 -21.43
N TYR A 10 6.54 -6.25 -20.65
CA TYR A 10 7.45 -5.62 -19.70
C TYR A 10 8.32 -4.55 -20.40
N ARG A 11 8.92 -4.87 -21.55
CA ARG A 11 9.72 -3.91 -22.33
C ARG A 11 8.89 -2.73 -22.85
N LYS A 12 7.67 -2.98 -23.32
CA LYS A 12 6.74 -1.93 -23.75
C LYS A 12 6.35 -1.00 -22.60
N LEU A 13 6.07 -1.55 -21.42
CA LEU A 13 5.75 -0.78 -20.22
C LEU A 13 6.93 0.09 -19.77
N ALA A 14 8.13 -0.47 -19.73
CA ALA A 14 9.35 0.26 -19.40
C ALA A 14 9.59 1.44 -20.36
N GLY A 15 9.34 1.25 -21.66
CA GLY A 15 9.42 2.31 -22.67
C GLY A 15 8.28 3.35 -22.62
N ALA A 16 7.12 2.99 -22.07
CA ALA A 16 5.96 3.88 -21.98
C ALA A 16 5.98 4.81 -20.75
N ARG A 17 6.90 4.60 -19.78
CA ARG A 17 6.97 5.36 -18.52
C ARG A 17 6.94 6.87 -18.69
N SER A 18 7.45 7.40 -19.82
CA SER A 18 7.51 8.83 -20.13
C SER A 18 6.42 9.36 -21.08
N GLU A 19 5.57 8.50 -21.62
CA GLU A 19 4.58 8.86 -22.66
C GLU A 19 3.15 8.47 -22.25
N PRO A 20 2.37 9.40 -21.65
CA PRO A 20 1.03 9.13 -21.12
C PRO A 20 0.06 8.54 -22.15
N THR A 21 0.20 8.90 -23.43
CA THR A 21 -0.66 8.43 -24.53
C THR A 21 -0.40 6.97 -24.89
N LYS A 22 0.84 6.49 -24.73
CA LYS A 22 1.20 5.07 -24.96
C LYS A 22 0.88 4.20 -23.75
N CYS A 23 0.89 4.78 -22.53
CA CYS A 23 0.57 4.07 -21.29
C CYS A 23 -0.75 3.29 -21.37
N LEU A 24 -1.84 3.96 -21.79
CA LEU A 24 -3.17 3.34 -21.84
C LEU A 24 -3.23 2.13 -22.78
N ALA A 25 -2.64 2.24 -23.97
CA ALA A 25 -2.64 1.16 -24.95
C ALA A 25 -1.89 -0.09 -24.44
N VAL A 26 -0.74 0.10 -23.80
CA VAL A 26 0.05 -1.01 -23.25
C VAL A 26 -0.60 -1.63 -22.02
N VAL A 27 -1.25 -0.82 -21.17
CA VAL A 27 -2.04 -1.28 -20.02
C VAL A 27 -3.24 -2.12 -20.47
N ASP A 28 -3.97 -1.69 -21.52
CA ASP A 28 -5.08 -2.45 -22.09
C ASP A 28 -4.59 -3.75 -22.76
N GLU A 29 -3.42 -3.73 -23.40
CA GLU A 29 -2.78 -4.93 -23.97
C GLU A 29 -2.45 -5.96 -22.87
N LEU A 30 -1.88 -5.51 -21.74
CA LEU A 30 -1.59 -6.37 -20.59
C LEU A 30 -2.86 -6.99 -20.02
N ALA A 31 -3.92 -6.20 -19.79
CA ALA A 31 -5.19 -6.71 -19.28
C ALA A 31 -5.81 -7.74 -20.22
N LYS A 32 -5.74 -7.49 -21.53
CA LYS A 32 -6.21 -8.45 -22.55
C LYS A 32 -5.41 -9.76 -22.50
N VAL A 33 -4.09 -9.69 -22.45
CA VAL A 33 -3.23 -10.89 -22.35
C VAL A 33 -3.53 -11.67 -21.07
N CYS A 34 -3.74 -10.99 -19.94
CA CYS A 34 -4.16 -11.62 -18.69
C CYS A 34 -5.53 -12.30 -18.81
N ARG A 35 -6.52 -11.67 -19.45
CA ARG A 35 -7.84 -12.29 -19.68
C ARG A 35 -7.78 -13.49 -20.62
N ASP A 36 -7.02 -13.38 -21.71
CA ASP A 36 -6.89 -14.45 -22.69
C ASP A 36 -6.10 -15.64 -22.14
N SER A 37 -5.03 -15.37 -21.37
CA SER A 37 -4.23 -16.40 -20.70
C SER A 37 -4.99 -17.01 -19.51
N GLY A 38 -5.83 -16.24 -18.81
CA GLY A 38 -6.66 -16.73 -17.71
C GLY A 38 -7.71 -17.75 -18.11
N LYS A 39 -8.16 -17.73 -19.39
CA LYS A 39 -9.02 -18.78 -19.95
C LYS A 39 -8.29 -20.10 -20.17
N ALA A 40 -6.97 -20.07 -20.28
CA ALA A 40 -6.11 -21.23 -20.52
C ALA A 40 -5.33 -21.68 -19.29
N ALA A 41 -5.17 -20.82 -18.28
CA ALA A 41 -4.40 -21.09 -17.07
C ALA A 41 -5.14 -22.04 -16.11
N SER A 42 -4.37 -22.89 -15.44
CA SER A 42 -4.87 -23.78 -14.38
C SER A 42 -5.23 -23.04 -13.09
N SER A 43 -4.62 -21.89 -12.84
CA SER A 43 -4.88 -21.06 -11.66
C SER A 43 -4.61 -19.56 -11.91
N THR A 44 -5.31 -18.71 -11.17
CA THR A 44 -5.07 -17.25 -11.17
C THR A 44 -3.69 -16.89 -10.62
N ASP A 45 -3.19 -17.67 -9.67
CA ASP A 45 -1.89 -17.42 -9.03
C ASP A 45 -0.72 -17.62 -10.00
N GLU A 46 -0.78 -18.64 -10.86
CA GLU A 46 0.22 -18.87 -11.92
C GLU A 46 0.23 -17.72 -12.93
N LEU A 47 -0.94 -17.20 -13.29
CA LEU A 47 -1.06 -16.06 -14.20
C LEU A 47 -0.49 -14.78 -13.59
N LEU A 48 -0.76 -14.52 -12.31
CA LEU A 48 -0.22 -13.37 -11.60
C LEU A 48 1.30 -13.48 -11.41
N ALA A 49 1.83 -14.70 -11.24
CA ALA A 49 3.27 -14.95 -11.20
C ALA A 49 3.95 -14.65 -12.55
N ASP A 50 3.33 -15.06 -13.66
CA ASP A 50 3.83 -14.73 -15.01
C ASP A 50 3.80 -13.21 -15.29
N ALA A 51 2.76 -12.52 -14.80
CA ALA A 51 2.60 -11.06 -14.95
C ALA A 51 3.38 -10.23 -13.92
N ASP A 52 4.10 -10.86 -12.98
CA ASP A 52 4.64 -10.21 -11.78
C ASP A 52 5.57 -9.03 -12.10
N ASN A 53 6.46 -9.21 -13.09
CA ASN A 53 7.39 -8.19 -13.56
C ASN A 53 6.66 -7.00 -14.21
N CYS A 54 5.62 -7.26 -15.01
CA CYS A 54 4.80 -6.20 -15.61
C CYS A 54 4.06 -5.40 -14.54
N LEU A 55 3.49 -6.07 -13.54
CA LEU A 55 2.82 -5.41 -12.43
C LEU A 55 3.79 -4.60 -11.57
N HIS A 56 5.02 -5.08 -11.39
CA HIS A 56 6.08 -4.33 -10.71
C HIS A 56 6.39 -3.03 -11.46
N GLU A 57 6.61 -3.09 -12.78
CA GLU A 57 6.83 -1.91 -13.63
C GLU A 57 5.69 -0.89 -13.56
N VAL A 58 4.44 -1.37 -13.62
CA VAL A 58 3.27 -0.50 -13.53
C VAL A 58 3.20 0.17 -12.15
N ALA A 59 3.50 -0.57 -11.08
CA ALA A 59 3.54 -0.02 -9.72
C ALA A 59 4.69 0.98 -9.49
N GLU A 60 5.76 0.93 -10.30
CA GLU A 60 6.88 1.85 -10.19
C GLU A 60 6.61 3.25 -10.75
N SER A 61 5.69 3.35 -11.71
CA SER A 61 5.39 4.60 -12.41
C SER A 61 4.01 5.11 -12.01
N SER A 62 3.93 6.30 -11.42
CA SER A 62 2.67 6.93 -11.03
C SER A 62 1.71 7.12 -12.22
N ILE A 63 2.25 7.37 -13.42
CA ILE A 63 1.46 7.52 -14.67
C ILE A 63 0.86 6.18 -15.09
N LEU A 64 1.67 5.10 -15.13
CA LEU A 64 1.19 3.77 -15.49
C LEU A 64 0.22 3.23 -14.44
N PHE A 65 0.52 3.44 -13.15
CA PHE A 65 -0.34 3.08 -12.05
C PHE A 65 -1.71 3.76 -12.16
N ALA A 66 -1.74 5.08 -12.39
CA ALA A 66 -3.00 5.81 -12.52
C ALA A 66 -3.83 5.35 -13.72
N ALA A 67 -3.18 5.08 -14.86
CA ALA A 67 -3.83 4.55 -16.04
C ALA A 67 -4.41 3.13 -15.79
N ALA A 68 -3.63 2.24 -15.19
CA ALA A 68 -4.01 0.87 -14.93
C ALA A 68 -5.10 0.74 -13.86
N VAL A 69 -4.89 1.37 -12.70
CA VAL A 69 -5.80 1.24 -11.57
C VAL A 69 -7.15 1.88 -11.87
N SER A 70 -7.19 3.04 -12.53
CA SER A 70 -8.48 3.65 -12.91
C SER A 70 -9.28 2.78 -13.87
N ARG A 71 -8.63 2.00 -14.73
CA ARG A 71 -9.27 1.09 -15.68
C ARG A 71 -9.68 -0.22 -15.02
N TRP A 72 -8.73 -0.90 -14.39
CA TRP A 72 -8.93 -2.27 -13.89
C TRP A 72 -9.74 -2.32 -12.61
N LEU A 73 -9.66 -1.29 -11.74
CA LEU A 73 -10.53 -1.24 -10.57
C LEU A 73 -11.96 -0.91 -10.93
N THR A 74 -12.27 -0.36 -12.10
CA THR A 74 -13.64 0.02 -12.46
C THR A 74 -14.32 -0.97 -13.40
N VAL A 75 -13.58 -1.97 -13.90
CA VAL A 75 -14.07 -3.05 -14.76
C VAL A 75 -13.99 -4.37 -13.99
N ASP A 76 -15.12 -5.03 -13.77
CA ASP A 76 -15.20 -6.21 -12.90
C ASP A 76 -14.34 -7.40 -13.41
N GLU A 77 -14.11 -7.50 -14.72
CA GLU A 77 -13.27 -8.55 -15.33
C GLU A 77 -11.79 -8.46 -14.94
N ASP A 78 -11.30 -7.26 -14.64
CA ASP A 78 -9.87 -7.01 -14.38
C ASP A 78 -9.58 -6.77 -12.89
N VAL A 79 -10.57 -6.97 -12.00
CA VAL A 79 -10.46 -6.66 -10.57
C VAL A 79 -9.36 -7.45 -9.86
N GLU A 80 -9.14 -8.72 -10.19
CA GLU A 80 -8.07 -9.51 -9.56
C GLU A 80 -6.68 -9.00 -9.96
N LEU A 81 -6.52 -8.59 -11.23
CA LEU A 81 -5.30 -7.93 -11.70
C LEU A 81 -5.07 -6.60 -10.99
N ALA A 82 -6.14 -5.83 -10.79
CA ALA A 82 -6.12 -4.58 -10.05
C ALA A 82 -5.74 -4.78 -8.58
N LYS A 83 -6.30 -5.80 -7.91
CA LYS A 83 -5.94 -6.15 -6.52
C LYS A 83 -4.46 -6.51 -6.39
N ALA A 84 -3.92 -7.29 -7.33
CA ALA A 84 -2.51 -7.64 -7.35
C ALA A 84 -1.61 -6.38 -7.55
N LEU A 85 -2.01 -5.48 -8.45
CA LEU A 85 -1.31 -4.21 -8.65
C LEU A 85 -1.35 -3.32 -7.40
N VAL A 86 -2.54 -3.15 -6.79
CA VAL A 86 -2.72 -2.36 -5.56
C VAL A 86 -1.92 -2.94 -4.42
N HIS A 87 -1.83 -4.27 -4.29
CA HIS A 87 -0.99 -4.91 -3.29
C HIS A 87 0.49 -4.56 -3.49
N LYS A 88 1.01 -4.68 -4.71
CA LYS A 88 2.41 -4.31 -5.03
C LYS A 88 2.70 -2.84 -4.74
N ALA A 89 1.81 -1.94 -5.18
CA ALA A 89 1.94 -0.53 -4.88
C ALA A 89 1.85 -0.25 -3.38
N SER A 90 0.98 -0.95 -2.65
CA SER A 90 0.87 -0.78 -1.20
C SER A 90 2.16 -1.17 -0.49
N VAL A 91 2.72 -2.35 -0.79
CA VAL A 91 3.99 -2.83 -0.22
C VAL A 91 5.13 -1.82 -0.45
N ARG A 92 5.20 -1.21 -1.64
CA ARG A 92 6.19 -0.18 -1.97
C ARG A 92 6.03 1.09 -1.12
N HIS A 93 4.79 1.51 -0.90
CA HIS A 93 4.50 2.79 -0.25
C HIS A 93 4.16 2.67 1.25
N LEU A 94 4.36 1.50 1.88
CA LEU A 94 4.06 1.26 3.31
C LEU A 94 4.77 2.24 4.25
N GLN A 95 5.97 2.70 3.90
CA GLN A 95 6.79 3.61 4.72
C GLN A 95 7.05 4.96 4.03
N GLN A 96 6.24 5.31 3.03
CA GLN A 96 6.46 6.55 2.32
C GLN A 96 6.22 7.75 3.26
N PRO A 97 7.11 8.76 3.28
CA PRO A 97 7.00 9.89 4.18
C PRO A 97 5.94 10.91 3.75
N ALA A 98 5.45 10.84 2.51
CA ALA A 98 4.47 11.76 1.94
C ALA A 98 3.47 10.99 1.08
N ALA A 99 2.28 11.58 0.87
CA ALA A 99 1.28 11.01 -0.02
C ALA A 99 1.70 11.14 -1.49
N GLU A 100 1.41 10.11 -2.30
CA GLU A 100 1.80 10.05 -3.71
C GLU A 100 0.90 10.94 -4.57
N SER A 101 1.49 11.70 -5.50
CA SER A 101 0.72 12.54 -6.44
C SER A 101 0.43 11.83 -7.75
N TYR A 102 -0.82 11.90 -8.21
CA TYR A 102 -1.26 11.30 -9.47
C TYR A 102 -1.85 12.35 -10.41
N GLY A 103 -1.47 12.31 -11.68
CA GLY A 103 -2.08 13.14 -12.72
C GLY A 103 -3.40 12.54 -13.20
N LEU A 104 -4.54 13.01 -12.68
CA LEU A 104 -5.87 12.43 -12.99
C LEU A 104 -6.61 13.19 -14.10
N SER A 105 -6.05 14.26 -14.66
CA SER A 105 -6.73 15.11 -15.66
C SER A 105 -7.20 14.39 -16.92
N ASN A 106 -6.57 13.26 -17.29
CA ASN A 106 -6.93 12.45 -18.45
C ASN A 106 -7.94 11.33 -18.12
N ILE A 107 -8.36 11.21 -16.86
CA ILE A 107 -9.27 10.18 -16.38
C ILE A 107 -10.65 10.80 -16.22
N GLU A 108 -11.68 10.07 -16.64
CA GLU A 108 -13.07 10.48 -16.45
C GLU A 108 -13.38 10.65 -14.95
N GLU A 109 -14.01 11.77 -14.57
CA GLU A 109 -14.23 12.13 -13.17
C GLU A 109 -14.95 11.03 -12.36
N THR A 110 -16.02 10.45 -12.92
CA THR A 110 -16.79 9.35 -12.30
C THR A 110 -15.93 8.14 -12.02
N ARG A 111 -15.03 7.81 -12.95
CA ARG A 111 -14.06 6.71 -12.83
C ARG A 111 -13.00 7.03 -11.79
N ALA A 112 -12.48 8.26 -11.77
CA ALA A 112 -11.48 8.69 -10.82
C ALA A 112 -12.01 8.65 -9.38
N ILE A 113 -13.25 9.10 -9.15
CA ILE A 113 -13.94 9.01 -7.86
C ILE A 113 -14.16 7.56 -7.44
N LEU A 114 -14.72 6.72 -8.33
CA LEU A 114 -14.96 5.30 -8.04
C LEU A 114 -13.66 4.57 -7.70
N THR A 115 -12.57 4.90 -8.39
CA THR A 115 -11.24 4.35 -8.14
C THR A 115 -10.74 4.70 -6.75
N ALA A 116 -10.91 5.95 -6.32
CA ALA A 116 -10.55 6.40 -4.98
C ALA A 116 -11.30 5.59 -3.90
N CYS A 117 -12.62 5.41 -4.05
CA CYS A 117 -13.41 4.62 -3.12
C CYS A 117 -12.96 3.15 -3.09
N ARG A 118 -12.71 2.54 -4.26
CA ARG A 118 -12.26 1.13 -4.35
C ARG A 118 -10.84 0.94 -3.80
N LEU A 119 -9.94 1.92 -3.93
CA LEU A 119 -8.64 1.90 -3.27
C LEU A 119 -8.78 1.84 -1.73
N CYS A 120 -9.68 2.65 -1.16
CA CYS A 120 -10.00 2.58 0.27
C CYS A 120 -10.63 1.23 0.66
N THR A 121 -11.55 0.68 -0.15
CA THR A 121 -12.12 -0.66 0.09
C THR A 121 -11.04 -1.76 0.12
N LEU A 122 -10.05 -1.68 -0.76
CA LEU A 122 -8.95 -2.65 -0.82
C LEU A 122 -7.89 -2.44 0.26
N SER A 123 -8.06 -1.44 1.13
CA SER A 123 -7.07 -1.07 2.16
C SER A 123 -5.69 -0.85 1.53
N ALA A 124 -5.66 -0.14 0.40
CA ALA A 124 -4.39 0.30 -0.18
C ALA A 124 -3.60 1.12 0.85
N ALA A 125 -2.26 1.10 0.76
CA ALA A 125 -1.43 1.88 1.67
C ALA A 125 -1.91 3.35 1.71
N PRO A 126 -2.02 3.99 2.90
CA PRO A 126 -2.56 5.34 3.00
C PRO A 126 -1.87 6.35 2.08
N ALA A 127 -0.55 6.22 1.85
CA ALA A 127 0.17 7.07 0.90
C ALA A 127 -0.39 7.02 -0.53
N VAL A 128 -0.92 5.86 -0.95
CA VAL A 128 -1.54 5.65 -2.27
C VAL A 128 -2.98 6.17 -2.29
N SER A 129 -3.84 5.75 -1.37
CA SER A 129 -5.26 6.10 -1.42
C SER A 129 -5.56 7.53 -0.97
N LEU A 130 -4.82 8.06 0.01
CA LEU A 130 -4.90 9.48 0.40
C LEU A 130 -4.34 10.35 -0.72
N GLY A 131 -3.21 9.94 -1.32
CA GLY A 131 -2.60 10.62 -2.45
C GLY A 131 -3.54 10.71 -3.66
N TRP A 132 -4.24 9.62 -3.97
CA TRP A 132 -5.30 9.63 -5.00
C TRP A 132 -6.43 10.58 -4.64
N THR A 133 -6.93 10.52 -3.41
CA THR A 133 -8.01 11.38 -2.91
C THR A 133 -7.66 12.86 -3.06
N LEU A 134 -6.47 13.29 -2.64
CA LEU A 134 -6.03 14.69 -2.76
C LEU A 134 -5.74 15.09 -4.21
N SER A 135 -5.28 14.15 -5.04
CA SER A 135 -5.06 14.38 -6.48
C SER A 135 -6.36 14.66 -7.24
N LEU A 136 -7.52 14.19 -6.74
CA LEU A 136 -8.83 14.53 -7.31
C LEU A 136 -9.12 16.03 -7.19
N THR A 137 -8.80 16.65 -6.04
CA THR A 137 -9.00 18.09 -5.84
C THR A 137 -8.18 18.93 -6.81
N ILE A 138 -6.96 18.48 -7.13
CA ILE A 138 -6.08 19.17 -8.08
C ILE A 138 -6.59 18.99 -9.52
N SER A 139 -7.01 17.77 -9.87
CA SER A 139 -7.35 17.42 -11.26
C SER A 139 -8.76 17.85 -11.68
N HIS A 140 -9.71 17.93 -10.73
CA HIS A 140 -11.10 18.32 -10.95
C HIS A 140 -11.59 19.34 -9.90
N PRO A 141 -10.99 20.54 -9.82
CA PRO A 141 -11.22 21.48 -8.72
C PRO A 141 -12.63 22.10 -8.70
N THR A 142 -13.33 22.14 -9.83
CA THR A 142 -14.63 22.82 -9.96
C THR A 142 -15.83 21.91 -9.78
N SER A 143 -15.63 20.59 -9.64
CA SER A 143 -16.76 19.66 -9.54
C SER A 143 -17.23 19.49 -8.10
N ASP A 144 -18.51 19.75 -7.87
CA ASP A 144 -19.18 19.50 -6.59
C ASP A 144 -19.15 18.01 -6.20
N LYS A 145 -19.28 17.10 -7.17
CA LYS A 145 -19.22 15.65 -6.92
C LYS A 145 -17.84 15.24 -6.43
N THR A 146 -16.79 15.77 -7.07
CA THR A 146 -15.42 15.53 -6.64
C THR A 146 -15.20 16.09 -5.25
N ARG A 147 -15.66 17.31 -4.96
CA ARG A 147 -15.53 17.93 -3.63
C ARG A 147 -16.19 17.08 -2.54
N GLN A 148 -17.42 16.63 -2.73
CA GLN A 148 -18.13 15.77 -1.79
C GLN A 148 -17.42 14.42 -1.59
N ALA A 149 -16.95 13.80 -2.67
CA ALA A 149 -16.21 12.55 -2.59
C ALA A 149 -14.89 12.70 -1.84
N VAL A 150 -14.15 13.79 -2.08
CA VAL A 150 -12.90 14.10 -1.38
C VAL A 150 -13.15 14.32 0.11
N GLU A 151 -14.16 15.10 0.48
CA GLU A 151 -14.52 15.32 1.89
C GLU A 151 -14.84 13.99 2.60
N HIS A 152 -15.64 13.13 1.95
CA HIS A 152 -15.97 11.82 2.51
C HIS A 152 -14.75 10.90 2.66
N LEU A 153 -13.90 10.81 1.63
CA LEU A 153 -12.73 9.93 1.63
C LEU A 153 -11.60 10.45 2.54
N LEU A 154 -11.44 11.76 2.65
CA LEU A 154 -10.51 12.37 3.59
C LEU A 154 -10.95 12.12 5.03
N GLN A 155 -12.25 12.25 5.32
CA GLN A 155 -12.78 11.88 6.63
C GLN A 155 -12.59 10.39 6.92
N TYR A 156 -12.78 9.51 5.92
CA TYR A 156 -12.49 8.09 6.06
C TYR A 156 -11.03 7.85 6.47
N HIS A 157 -10.08 8.59 5.89
CA HIS A 157 -8.66 8.50 6.25
C HIS A 157 -8.37 8.99 7.68
N VAL A 158 -8.97 10.11 8.07
CA VAL A 158 -8.90 10.64 9.45
C VAL A 158 -9.46 9.64 10.46
N ASP A 159 -10.59 9.01 10.14
CA ASP A 159 -11.27 8.06 11.02
C ASP A 159 -10.53 6.73 11.13
N GLU A 160 -10.06 6.17 10.02
CA GLU A 160 -9.50 4.81 9.97
C GLU A 160 -7.99 4.77 10.19
N PHE A 161 -7.27 5.81 9.76
CA PHE A 161 -5.81 5.88 9.79
C PHE A 161 -5.30 7.23 10.34
N PRO A 162 -5.71 7.66 11.54
CA PRO A 162 -5.40 9.01 12.04
C PRO A 162 -3.89 9.27 12.16
N TRP A 163 -3.10 8.28 12.59
CA TRP A 163 -1.66 8.47 12.74
C TRP A 163 -0.99 8.61 11.38
N THR A 164 -1.20 7.64 10.49
CA THR A 164 -0.57 7.63 9.17
C THR A 164 -1.00 8.83 8.35
N THR A 165 -2.28 9.22 8.43
CA THR A 165 -2.80 10.41 7.74
C THR A 165 -2.11 11.68 8.24
N ARG A 166 -1.97 11.89 9.56
CA ARG A 166 -1.22 13.04 10.10
C ARG A 166 0.22 13.02 9.64
N GLN A 167 0.90 11.88 9.68
CA GLN A 167 2.30 11.76 9.25
C GLN A 167 2.46 12.15 7.78
N LEU A 168 1.59 11.67 6.89
CA LEU A 168 1.65 11.97 5.46
C LEU A 168 1.34 13.43 5.14
N LEU A 169 0.39 14.04 5.87
CA LEU A 169 -0.03 15.44 5.67
C LEU A 169 0.96 16.44 6.28
N SER A 170 1.62 16.10 7.38
CA SER A 170 2.63 16.95 8.04
C SER A 170 3.99 16.97 7.33
N SER A 171 4.19 16.10 6.34
CA SER A 171 5.43 15.99 5.58
C SER A 171 5.78 17.29 4.83
N GLU A 172 7.00 17.79 5.02
CA GLU A 172 7.44 19.05 4.40
C GLU A 172 7.48 18.97 2.87
N ASP A 173 7.82 17.79 2.34
CA ASP A 173 7.93 17.47 0.92
C ASP A 173 6.58 17.07 0.29
N SER A 174 5.47 17.23 1.02
CA SER A 174 4.15 16.83 0.53
C SER A 174 3.75 17.66 -0.70
N PRO A 175 3.37 17.02 -1.83
CA PRO A 175 2.90 17.72 -3.02
C PRO A 175 1.54 18.41 -2.79
N PHE A 176 0.87 18.10 -1.68
CA PHE A 176 -0.45 18.60 -1.32
C PHE A 176 -0.42 19.70 -0.27
N LYS A 177 0.78 20.21 0.09
CA LYS A 177 0.98 21.23 1.12
C LYS A 177 0.27 22.54 0.84
N SER A 178 -0.17 22.82 -0.38
CA SER A 178 -0.94 24.04 -0.71
C SER A 178 -2.46 23.85 -0.65
N LEU A 179 -2.95 22.61 -0.47
CA LEU A 179 -4.39 22.33 -0.48
C LEU A 179 -5.03 22.70 0.85
N GLU A 180 -6.07 23.53 0.81
CA GLU A 180 -6.82 23.95 2.00
C GLU A 180 -7.40 22.75 2.77
N LYS A 181 -8.03 21.80 2.05
CA LYS A 181 -8.58 20.57 2.66
C LYS A 181 -7.54 19.72 3.38
N ALA A 182 -6.31 19.67 2.89
CA ALA A 182 -5.22 18.95 3.54
C ALA A 182 -4.84 19.62 4.88
N HIS A 183 -4.82 20.96 4.93
CA HIS A 183 -4.57 21.70 6.17
C HIS A 183 -5.72 21.57 7.17
N GLU A 184 -6.98 21.67 6.71
CA GLU A 184 -8.16 21.48 7.57
C GLU A 184 -8.11 20.10 8.26
N ALA A 185 -7.83 19.04 7.50
CA ALA A 185 -7.72 17.70 8.05
C ALA A 185 -6.52 17.53 9.00
N LEU A 186 -5.38 18.13 8.67
CA LEU A 186 -4.20 18.10 9.55
C LEU A 186 -4.48 18.82 10.88
N ALA A 187 -5.06 20.01 10.83
CA ALA A 187 -5.42 20.79 12.02
C ALA A 187 -6.43 20.03 12.91
N ALA A 188 -7.43 19.38 12.31
CA ALA A 188 -8.38 18.55 13.04
C ALA A 188 -7.71 17.35 13.74
N LEU A 189 -6.75 16.70 13.07
CA LEU A 189 -5.97 15.60 13.66
C LEU A 189 -5.06 16.07 14.80
N GLU A 190 -4.43 17.24 14.67
CA GLU A 190 -3.61 17.84 15.71
C GLU A 190 -4.44 18.25 16.93
N GLU A 191 -5.63 18.84 16.72
CA GLU A 191 -6.57 19.18 17.79
C GLU A 191 -7.05 17.91 18.52
N GLN A 192 -7.39 16.87 17.77
CA GLN A 192 -7.80 15.59 18.33
C GLN A 192 -6.68 14.94 19.16
N GLU A 193 -5.43 14.98 18.69
CA GLU A 193 -4.29 14.49 19.46
C GLU A 193 -4.07 15.30 20.74
N ALA A 194 -4.06 16.64 20.64
CA ALA A 194 -3.90 17.51 21.79
C ALA A 194 -5.01 17.27 22.83
N TRP A 195 -6.24 17.05 22.38
CA TRP A 195 -7.35 16.67 23.25
C TRP A 195 -7.11 15.32 23.93
N LEU A 196 -6.68 14.29 23.19
CA LEU A 196 -6.35 12.97 23.74
C LEU A 196 -5.21 13.02 24.77
N GLU A 197 -4.17 13.82 24.52
CA GLU A 197 -3.06 14.03 25.45
C GLU A 197 -3.50 14.77 26.73
N GLY A 198 -4.49 15.65 26.61
CA GLY A 198 -5.09 16.37 27.73
C GLY A 198 -6.00 15.53 28.63
N LEU A 199 -6.38 14.31 28.22
CA LEU A 199 -7.25 13.44 29.03
C LEU A 199 -6.53 12.94 30.30
N PRO A 200 -7.25 12.83 31.43
CA PRO A 200 -6.66 12.34 32.68
C PRO A 200 -6.23 10.88 32.54
N LYS A 201 -4.96 10.61 32.85
CA LYS A 201 -4.41 9.24 32.85
C LYS A 201 -4.89 8.49 34.09
N LEU A 202 -5.97 7.71 33.95
CA LEU A 202 -6.51 6.87 35.01
C LEU A 202 -5.59 5.66 35.26
N ARG A 203 -5.14 5.49 36.50
CA ARG A 203 -4.24 4.39 36.89
C ARG A 203 -4.89 3.00 36.74
N GLU A 204 -6.22 2.94 36.76
CA GLU A 204 -7.00 1.71 36.62
C GLU A 204 -6.86 1.08 35.22
N PHE A 205 -6.64 1.90 34.18
CA PHE A 205 -6.37 1.43 32.83
C PHE A 205 -4.89 1.18 32.55
N ALA A 206 -3.99 1.48 33.50
CA ALA A 206 -2.58 1.20 33.33
C ALA A 206 -2.32 -0.31 33.47
N MET A 207 -1.65 -0.90 32.48
CA MET A 207 -1.28 -2.31 32.55
C MET A 207 -0.39 -2.58 33.78
N THR A 208 -0.85 -3.48 34.65
CA THR A 208 -0.05 -3.95 35.79
C THR A 208 1.26 -4.60 35.29
N PRO A 209 2.31 -4.67 36.11
CA PRO A 209 3.56 -5.33 35.72
C PRO A 209 3.34 -6.77 35.22
N GLU A 210 2.43 -7.52 35.85
CA GLU A 210 2.07 -8.87 35.44
C GLU A 210 1.40 -8.90 34.06
N MET A 211 0.42 -8.02 33.82
CA MET A 211 -0.22 -7.90 32.49
C MET A 211 0.80 -7.51 31.42
N ARG A 212 1.75 -6.62 31.73
CA ARG A 212 2.84 -6.25 30.81
C ARG A 212 3.73 -7.43 30.48
N LEU A 213 4.08 -8.26 31.46
CA LEU A 213 4.85 -9.49 31.23
C LEU A 213 4.07 -10.45 30.35
N THR A 214 2.80 -10.70 30.64
CA THR A 214 1.93 -11.57 29.84
C THR A 214 1.79 -11.06 28.40
N LEU A 215 1.50 -9.77 28.22
CA LEU A 215 1.42 -9.16 26.89
C LEU A 215 2.74 -9.28 26.13
N SER A 216 3.88 -9.04 26.79
CA SER A 216 5.19 -9.20 26.17
C SER A 216 5.46 -10.65 25.75
N GLY A 217 5.02 -11.62 26.56
CA GLY A 217 5.08 -13.04 26.24
C GLY A 217 4.24 -13.38 25.01
N LEU A 218 2.99 -12.91 24.98
CA LEU A 218 2.06 -13.09 23.86
C LEU A 218 2.60 -12.46 22.57
N LYS A 219 3.14 -11.24 22.65
CA LYS A 219 3.76 -10.55 21.51
C LYS A 219 4.99 -11.30 20.98
N ARG A 220 5.81 -11.87 21.86
CA ARG A 220 6.94 -12.72 21.45
C ARG A 220 6.48 -14.05 20.83
N SER A 221 5.39 -14.65 21.31
CA SER A 221 4.84 -15.85 20.65
C SER A 221 4.26 -15.53 19.28
N GLU A 222 3.53 -14.42 19.16
CA GLU A 222 2.98 -13.92 17.90
C GLU A 222 4.10 -13.68 16.89
N HIS A 223 5.15 -12.93 17.26
CA HIS A 223 6.32 -12.70 16.40
C HIS A 223 6.98 -14.01 15.95
N ARG A 224 7.15 -14.98 16.87
CA ARG A 224 7.73 -16.28 16.53
C ARG A 224 6.84 -17.05 15.54
N ALA A 225 5.52 -16.98 15.69
CA ALA A 225 4.59 -17.61 14.76
C ALA A 225 4.63 -16.95 13.37
N ILE A 226 4.63 -15.61 13.32
CA ILE A 226 4.75 -14.85 12.07
C ILE A 226 6.05 -15.20 11.34
N HIS A 227 7.20 -15.16 12.05
CA HIS A 227 8.49 -15.51 11.45
C HIS A 227 8.56 -16.97 11.01
N ARG A 228 7.96 -17.90 11.78
CA ARG A 228 7.90 -19.30 11.38
C ARG A 228 7.13 -19.45 10.07
N ARG A 229 5.93 -18.87 9.99
CA ARG A 229 5.09 -18.93 8.77
C ARG A 229 5.77 -18.27 7.58
N SER A 230 6.41 -17.11 7.80
CA SER A 230 7.19 -16.42 6.76
C SER A 230 8.39 -17.24 6.26
N ARG A 231 9.05 -17.99 7.15
CA ARG A 231 10.14 -18.91 6.75
C ARG A 231 9.63 -20.10 5.97
N GLU A 232 8.51 -20.68 6.38
CA GLU A 232 7.88 -21.80 5.67
C GLU A 232 7.51 -21.40 4.23
N THR A 233 7.04 -20.17 4.02
CA THR A 233 6.65 -19.67 2.70
C THR A 233 7.79 -19.07 1.87
N SER A 234 8.93 -18.73 2.47
CA SER A 234 10.05 -18.09 1.76
C SER A 234 11.00 -19.12 1.14
N VAL A 235 11.10 -19.11 -0.19
CA VAL A 235 12.08 -19.92 -0.95
C VAL A 235 13.52 -19.61 -0.52
N LEU A 236 13.84 -18.34 -0.22
CA LEU A 236 15.17 -17.96 0.27
C LEU A 236 15.47 -18.53 1.66
N ALA A 237 14.47 -18.61 2.55
CA ALA A 237 14.66 -19.21 3.87
C ALA A 237 14.85 -20.74 3.82
N GLN A 238 14.40 -21.39 2.74
CA GLN A 238 14.65 -22.81 2.48
C GLN A 238 16.04 -23.06 1.90
N ILE A 239 16.58 -22.11 1.14
CA ILE A 239 17.92 -22.20 0.52
C ILE A 239 19.02 -21.76 1.49
N PHE A 240 18.79 -20.70 2.26
CA PHE A 240 19.78 -20.12 3.17
C PHE A 240 19.43 -20.37 4.64
N THR A 241 20.38 -20.96 5.38
CA THR A 241 20.26 -21.10 6.83
C THR A 241 20.35 -19.72 7.50
N THR A 242 19.23 -19.22 8.00
CA THR A 242 19.18 -17.95 8.72
C THR A 242 19.78 -18.10 10.12
N GLN A 243 20.93 -17.47 10.35
CA GLN A 243 21.59 -17.41 11.65
C GLN A 243 21.01 -16.25 12.48
N HIS A 244 20.64 -16.54 13.74
CA HIS A 244 20.07 -15.56 14.66
C HIS A 244 21.10 -15.12 15.68
N PHE A 245 21.50 -13.85 15.62
CA PHE A 245 22.42 -13.28 16.60
C PHE A 245 21.66 -12.42 17.61
N LYS A 246 21.70 -12.82 18.88
CA LYS A 246 20.88 -12.19 19.94
C LYS A 246 21.43 -10.85 20.44
N TYR A 247 22.74 -10.62 20.30
CA TYR A 247 23.44 -9.43 20.83
C TYR A 247 24.62 -8.98 19.95
N ALA A 248 24.58 -9.25 18.64
CA ALA A 248 25.66 -8.88 17.74
C ALA A 248 25.25 -7.65 16.92
N ASN A 249 25.92 -6.52 17.17
CA ASN A 249 25.84 -5.34 16.30
C ASN A 249 26.74 -5.49 15.07
N LYS A 250 27.66 -6.47 15.08
CA LYS A 250 28.60 -6.82 14.01
C LYS A 250 28.70 -8.33 13.88
N THR A 251 28.56 -8.84 12.67
CA THR A 251 28.77 -10.23 12.33
C THR A 251 29.96 -10.34 11.39
N ALA A 252 31.01 -11.03 11.82
CA ALA A 252 32.10 -11.40 10.93
C ALA A 252 31.66 -12.63 10.12
N VAL A 253 31.68 -12.51 8.79
CA VAL A 253 31.37 -13.59 7.86
C VAL A 253 32.66 -13.91 7.11
N GLU A 254 33.10 -15.15 7.23
CA GLU A 254 34.21 -15.68 6.45
C GLU A 254 33.66 -16.23 5.12
N PHE A 255 34.13 -15.66 4.01
CA PHE A 255 33.86 -16.18 2.67
C PHE A 255 35.12 -16.86 2.14
N VAL A 256 34.97 -18.10 1.68
CA VAL A 256 36.05 -18.80 0.98
C VAL A 256 35.94 -18.45 -0.51
N VAL A 257 36.90 -17.67 -1.02
CA VAL A 257 37.00 -17.34 -2.45
C VAL A 257 38.25 -18.00 -3.01
N GLY A 258 38.07 -19.15 -3.66
CA GLY A 258 39.19 -19.99 -4.11
C GLY A 258 39.95 -20.59 -2.92
N ASP A 259 41.27 -20.44 -2.88
CA ASP A 259 42.16 -20.95 -1.82
C ASP A 259 42.38 -19.96 -0.66
N LYS A 260 41.64 -18.84 -0.64
CA LYS A 260 41.79 -17.78 0.37
C LYS A 260 40.50 -17.58 1.15
N VAL A 261 40.63 -17.58 2.47
CA VAL A 261 39.58 -17.17 3.41
C VAL A 261 39.64 -15.64 3.53
N GLN A 262 38.55 -14.96 3.19
CA GLN A 262 38.37 -13.52 3.44
C GLN A 262 37.32 -13.31 4.52
N GLU A 263 37.69 -12.65 5.61
CA GLU A 263 36.78 -12.23 6.66
C GLU A 263 36.24 -10.83 6.33
N THR A 264 34.91 -10.67 6.35
CA THR A 264 34.26 -9.37 6.19
C THR A 264 33.25 -9.16 7.30
N THR A 265 33.25 -7.97 7.89
CA THR A 265 32.31 -7.62 8.96
C THR A 265 31.10 -6.93 8.37
N LEU A 266 29.92 -7.51 8.56
CA LEU A 266 28.63 -6.88 8.28
C LEU A 266 28.10 -6.22 9.56
N GLU A 267 27.82 -4.92 9.48
CA GLU A 267 27.07 -4.23 10.54
C GLU A 267 25.59 -4.57 10.42
N MET A 268 24.97 -4.95 11.55
CA MET A 268 23.57 -5.35 11.58
C MET A 268 22.71 -4.14 11.96
N SER A 269 21.92 -3.62 11.02
CA SER A 269 20.91 -2.59 11.31
C SER A 269 19.58 -3.24 11.70
N PRO A 270 18.96 -2.89 12.84
CA PRO A 270 17.61 -3.34 13.13
C PRO A 270 16.63 -2.75 12.11
N TYR A 271 15.98 -3.60 11.31
CA TYR A 271 14.89 -3.20 10.44
C TYR A 271 13.56 -3.49 11.14
N SER A 272 12.79 -2.45 11.46
CA SER A 272 11.44 -2.58 12.02
C SER A 272 10.45 -1.83 11.13
N LEU A 273 9.36 -2.51 10.80
CA LEU A 273 8.25 -1.94 10.03
C LEU A 273 7.02 -1.86 10.94
N SER A 274 6.49 -0.66 11.12
CA SER A 274 5.25 -0.39 11.84
C SER A 274 4.22 0.11 10.84
N VAL A 275 3.04 -0.51 10.82
CA VAL A 275 1.93 -0.15 9.95
C VAL A 275 0.69 -0.01 10.82
N GLU A 276 -0.05 1.07 10.59
CA GLU A 276 -1.35 1.28 11.22
C GLU A 276 -2.41 0.40 10.53
N LEU A 277 -3.17 -0.35 11.32
CA LEU A 277 -4.35 -1.05 10.83
C LEU A 277 -5.57 -0.12 10.92
N PRO A 278 -6.58 -0.26 10.04
CA PRO A 278 -7.79 0.54 10.11
C PRO A 278 -8.42 0.44 11.50
N LEU A 279 -8.78 1.58 12.12
CA LEU A 279 -9.33 1.60 13.47
C LEU A 279 -10.58 0.71 13.61
N SER A 280 -11.45 0.71 12.60
CA SER A 280 -12.66 -0.13 12.61
C SER A 280 -12.32 -1.62 12.70
N GLU A 281 -11.22 -2.09 12.11
CA GLU A 281 -10.82 -3.50 12.23
C GLU A 281 -10.34 -3.86 13.64
N ARG A 282 -9.89 -2.88 14.41
CA ARG A 282 -9.44 -3.08 15.78
C ARG A 282 -10.59 -3.02 16.79
N THR A 283 -11.60 -2.18 16.53
CA THR A 283 -12.69 -1.91 17.48
C THR A 283 -13.95 -2.71 17.17
N ASP A 284 -14.40 -2.72 15.92
CA ASP A 284 -15.58 -3.46 15.44
C ASP A 284 -15.40 -3.88 13.95
N PRO A 285 -14.85 -5.09 13.72
CA PRO A 285 -14.62 -5.59 12.36
C PRO A 285 -15.89 -5.67 11.51
N GLY A 286 -17.06 -5.83 12.12
CA GLY A 286 -18.34 -5.94 11.42
C GLY A 286 -18.75 -4.64 10.75
N SER A 287 -18.69 -3.53 11.49
CA SER A 287 -18.93 -2.19 10.94
C SER A 287 -17.85 -1.78 9.95
N GLY A 288 -16.58 -2.10 10.21
CA GLY A 288 -15.48 -1.87 9.27
C GLY A 288 -15.73 -2.55 7.91
N ALA A 289 -16.14 -3.82 7.92
CA ALA A 289 -16.50 -4.54 6.70
C ALA A 289 -17.73 -3.93 5.99
N ALA A 290 -18.74 -3.46 6.74
CA ALA A 290 -19.90 -2.78 6.16
C ALA A 290 -19.51 -1.45 5.48
N ARG A 291 -18.66 -0.65 6.12
CA ARG A 291 -18.15 0.63 5.59
C ARG A 291 -17.39 0.43 4.28
N ARG A 292 -16.47 -0.54 4.25
CA ARG A 292 -15.70 -0.89 3.04
C ARG A 292 -16.58 -1.39 1.89
N ARG A 293 -17.62 -2.20 2.20
CA ARG A 293 -18.60 -2.65 1.20
C ARG A 293 -19.41 -1.49 0.60
N GLY A 294 -19.70 -0.46 1.40
CA GLY A 294 -20.32 0.78 0.92
C GLY A 294 -19.44 1.46 -0.12
N LEU A 295 -18.16 1.67 0.19
CA LEU A 295 -17.18 2.32 -0.69
C LEU A 295 -16.98 1.59 -2.03
N TRP A 296 -17.16 0.26 -2.08
CA TRP A 296 -17.05 -0.48 -3.35
C TRP A 296 -18.05 -0.01 -4.42
N ARG A 297 -19.22 0.46 -3.97
CA ARG A 297 -20.30 0.98 -4.83
C ARG A 297 -20.07 2.42 -5.28
N GLY A 298 -19.09 3.12 -4.70
CA GLY A 298 -18.80 4.53 -4.95
C GLY A 298 -19.00 5.41 -3.71
N ALA A 299 -18.73 6.71 -3.87
CA ALA A 299 -19.00 7.69 -2.82
C ALA A 299 -20.52 7.79 -2.56
N PRO A 300 -20.94 8.01 -1.30
CA PRO A 300 -22.34 8.26 -0.99
C PRO A 300 -22.84 9.48 -1.78
N GLN A 301 -24.04 9.36 -2.37
CA GLN A 301 -24.74 10.45 -3.07
C GLN A 301 -25.45 11.37 -2.07
#